data_AF-A0A645CN39-F1
#
_entry.id   AF-A0A645CN39-F1
#
_cell.length_a   1.000
_cell.length_b   1.000
_cell.length_c   1.000
_cell.angle_alpha   90.00
_cell.angle_beta   90.00
_cell.angle_gamma   90.00
#
_symmetry.space_group_name_H-M   'P 1'
#
loop_
_entity.id
_entity.type
_entity.pdbx_description
1 polymer ?
#
loop_
_entity_poly.entity_id
_entity_poly.type
_entity_poly.pdbx_seq_one_letter_code
_entity_poly.pdbx_strand_id
1 'polypeptide(L)' 'MKYEDPKMEAYFKSLPGAVQNHINESGIDICSLGELTLIGEHFANNLRDDTSAANQTF' A
#
# COMPACT_ATOMS: atom_id res chain seq x y z
N MET A 1 17.09 -2.46 6.10
CA MET A 1 15.86 -1.73 6.52
C MET A 1 15.51 -0.81 5.38
N LYS A 2 14.27 -0.84 4.87
CA LYS A 2 13.86 -0.03 3.70
C LYS A 2 13.56 1.43 4.09
N TYR A 3 13.20 1.67 5.35
CA TYR A 3 12.97 2.99 5.91
C TYR A 3 13.86 3.19 7.14
N GLU A 4 14.45 4.38 7.28
CA GLU A 4 15.25 4.76 8.46
C GLU A 4 14.35 5.09 9.67
N ASP A 5 13.14 5.60 9.42
CA ASP A 5 12.17 5.88 10.48
C ASP A 5 11.44 4.58 10.91
N PRO A 6 11.51 4.18 12.19
CA PRO A 6 10.81 3.00 12.70
C PRO A 6 9.29 3.07 12.54
N LYS A 7 8.69 4.28 12.52
CA LYS A 7 7.25 4.45 12.29
C LYS A 7 6.86 4.13 10.85
N MET A 8 7.71 4.51 9.89
CA MET A 8 7.50 4.17 8.48
C MET A 8 7.63 2.68 8.26
N GLU A 9 8.62 2.04 8.88
CA GLU A 9 8.78 0.59 8.79
C GLU A 9 7.58 -0.16 9.41
N ALA A 10 7.10 0.30 10.56
CA ALA A 10 5.91 -0.27 11.21
C ALA A 10 4.66 -0.13 10.35
N TYR A 11 4.44 1.06 9.75
CA TYR A 11 3.32 1.28 8.85
C TYR A 11 3.42 0.40 7.59
N PHE A 12 4.58 0.36 6.94
CA PHE A 12 4.81 -0.49 5.76
C PHE A 12 4.51 -1.97 6.05
N LYS A 13 4.99 -2.48 7.20
CA LYS A 13 4.72 -3.86 7.65
C LYS A 13 3.24 -4.12 7.96
N SER A 14 2.48 -3.08 8.32
CA SER A 14 1.04 -3.19 8.59
C SER A 14 0.19 -3.24 7.30
N LEU A 15 0.75 -2.84 6.16
CA LEU A 15 0.03 -2.84 4.88
C LEU A 15 -0.23 -4.26 4.37
N PRO A 16 -1.28 -4.47 3.56
CA PRO A 16 -1.49 -5.74 2.88
C PRO A 16 -0.30 -6.12 1.99
N GLY A 17 0.02 -7.41 1.89
CA GLY A 17 1.16 -7.89 1.10
C GLY A 17 1.13 -7.44 -0.37
N ALA A 18 -0.06 -7.30 -0.96
CA ALA A 18 -0.23 -6.76 -2.31
C ALA A 18 0.25 -5.30 -2.44
N VAL A 19 -0.02 -4.47 -1.43
CA VAL A 19 0.43 -3.07 -1.39
C VAL A 19 1.95 -3.01 -1.16
N GLN A 20 2.48 -3.84 -0.26
CA GLN A 20 3.92 -3.93 -0.02
C GLN A 20 4.68 -4.32 -1.29
N ASN A 21 4.18 -5.32 -2.02
CA ASN A 21 4.75 -5.75 -3.30
C ASN A 21 4.68 -4.64 -4.34
N HIS A 22 3.55 -3.96 -4.48
CA HIS A 22 3.42 -2.84 -5.41
C HIS A 22 4.42 -1.71 -5.10
N ILE A 23 4.58 -1.35 -3.83
CA ILE A 23 5.58 -0.35 -3.41
C ILE A 23 7.01 -0.85 -3.70
N ASN A 24 7.29 -2.15 -3.57
CA ASN A 24 8.59 -2.72 -3.89
C ASN A 24 8.87 -2.75 -5.40
N GLU A 25 7.88 -3.08 -6.22
CA GLU A 25 7.99 -3.20 -7.67
C GLU A 25 8.00 -1.84 -8.38
N SER A 26 7.26 -0.86 -7.85
CA SER A 26 7.17 0.49 -8.43
C SER A 26 8.49 1.26 -8.37
N GLY A 27 9.41 0.88 -7.49
CA GLY A 27 10.69 1.58 -7.30
C GLY A 27 10.54 3.00 -6.74
N ILE A 28 9.38 3.34 -6.18
CA ILE A 28 9.12 4.66 -5.60
C ILE A 28 9.98 4.83 -4.34
N ASP A 29 10.75 5.92 -4.31
CA ASP A 29 11.46 6.35 -3.12
C ASP A 29 10.51 7.15 -2.24
N ILE A 30 10.21 6.63 -1.05
CA ILE A 30 9.25 7.23 -0.13
C ILE A 30 10.04 7.80 1.03
N CYS A 31 10.17 9.12 1.04
CA CYS A 31 11.01 9.86 1.97
C CYS A 31 10.28 10.26 3.26
N SER A 32 8.95 10.10 3.33
CA SER A 32 8.16 10.50 4.50
C SER A 32 6.99 9.57 4.82
N LEU A 33 6.61 9.51 6.11
CA LEU A 33 5.48 8.70 6.58
C LEU A 33 4.15 9.14 5.94
N GLY A 34 3.99 10.44 5.68
CA GLY A 34 2.78 10.96 5.03
C GLY A 34 2.61 10.43 3.61
N GLU A 35 3.69 10.41 2.83
CA GLU A 35 3.69 9.82 1.48
C GLU A 35 3.39 8.32 1.52
N LEU A 36 4.01 7.59 2.46
CA LEU A 36 3.77 6.17 2.63
C LEU A 36 2.30 5.87 2.98
N THR A 37 1.71 6.72 3.82
CA THR A 37 0.32 6.58 4.26
C THR A 37 -0.65 6.84 3.12
N LEU A 38 -0.43 7.92 2.35
CA LEU A 38 -1.22 8.25 1.16
C LEU A 38 -1.21 7.10 0.14
N ILE A 39 -0.04 6.56 -0.15
CA ILE A 39 0.13 5.42 -1.06
C ILE A 39 -0.59 4.20 -0.48
N GLY A 40 -0.34 3.88 0.80
CA GLY A 40 -0.96 2.76 1.49
C GLY A 40 -2.49 2.80 1.46
N GLU A 41 -3.08 3.95 1.78
CA GLU A 41 -4.52 4.17 1.76
C GLU A 41 -5.11 4.12 0.35
N HIS A 42 -4.43 4.72 -0.63
CA HIS A 42 -4.85 4.68 -2.02
C HIS A 42 -4.95 3.22 -2.51
N PHE A 43 -3.91 2.42 -2.31
CA PHE A 43 -3.92 1.03 -2.75
C PHE A 43 -4.85 0.15 -1.90
N ALA A 44 -4.95 0.38 -0.59
CA ALA A 44 -5.88 -0.36 0.25
C ALA A 44 -7.35 -0.15 -0.18
N ASN A 45 -7.70 1.06 -0.62
CA ASN A 45 -9.04 1.37 -1.11
C ASN A 45 -9.29 0.83 -2.53
N ASN A 46 -8.30 0.89 -3.42
CA ASN A 46 -8.43 0.32 -4.77
C ASN A 46 -8.45 -1.21 -4.76
N LEU A 47 -7.66 -1.87 -3.91
CA LEU A 47 -7.69 -3.34 -3.76
C LEU A 47 -8.99 -3.85 -3.11
N ARG A 48 -9.65 -3.02 -2.29
CA ARG A 48 -10.97 -3.31 -1.74
C ARG A 48 -12.07 -3.26 -2.81
N ASP A 49 -11.91 -2.39 -3.81
CA ASP A 49 -12.87 -2.24 -4.90
C ASP A 49 -12.81 -3.42 -5.90
N ASP A 50 -11.63 -4.01 -6.07
CA ASP A 50 -11.43 -5.23 -6.88
C ASP A 50 -12.21 -6.46 -6.35
N THR A 51 -12.59 -6.46 -5.06
CA THR A 51 -13.42 -7.55 -4.48
C THR A 51 -14.94 -7.28 -4.64
N SER A 52 -15.35 -6.12 -5.12
CA SER A 52 -16.77 -5.76 -5.28
C SER A 52 -17.29 -5.83 -6.72
N ALA A 53 -16.42 -6.12 -7.71
CA ALA A 53 -16.81 -6.27 -9.12
C ALA A 53 -17.14 -7.72 -9.56
N ALA A 54 -17.27 -8.67 -8.62
CA ALA A 54 -17.55 -10.08 -8.94
C ALA A 54 -19.04 -10.48 -8.90
N ASN A 55 -19.98 -9.54 -8.74
CA ASN A 55 -21.42 -9.84 -8.61
C ASN A 55 -22.33 -8.95 -9.47
N GLN A 56 -21.99 -8.74 -10.74
CA GLN A 56 -22.97 -8.25 -11.73
C GLN A 56 -23.03 -9.21 -12.91
N THR A 57 -23.70 -10.34 -12.70
CA THR A 57 -24.16 -11.23 -13.78
C THR A 57 -25.43 -10.63 -14.37
N PHE A 58 -25.38 -10.24 -15.64
CA PHE A 58 -26.55 -9.90 -16.47
C PHE A 58 -27.34 -11.16 -16.85
#